data_AF-A0A550H5W7-F1
#
_entry.id   AF-A0A550H5W7-F1
#
_cell.length_a   1.000
_cell.length_b   1.000
_cell.length_c   1.000
_cell.angle_alpha   90.00
_cell.angle_beta   90.00
_cell.angle_gamma   90.00
#
_symmetry.space_group_name_H-M   'P 1'
#
loop_
_entity.id
_entity.type
_entity.pdbx_description
1 polymer ?
#
loop_
_entity_poly.entity_id
_entity_poly.type
_entity_poly.pdbx_seq_one_letter_code
_entity_poly.pdbx_strand_id
1 'polypeptide(L)'
;MISYIKLYGPPIYEAVKALEKIAIGMPEVCIMDTMIAASIPASGLGTDDRMGGTTLIPGGVYNYFLELGEVTRERCDNIISKSGEELGQHDFYFEWFTKPDMKQMNDLIKAIDKALVPIGVRYTITTK
;
A
#
# COMPACT_ATOMS: atom_id res chain seq x y z
N MET A 1 -3.30 -5.36 13.06
CA MET A 1 -4.24 -4.21 13.12
C MET A 1 -4.20 -3.56 11.76
N ILE A 2 -5.34 -3.19 11.19
CA ILE A 2 -5.44 -2.70 9.82
C ILE A 2 -6.09 -1.32 9.82
N SER A 3 -5.45 -0.37 9.16
CA SER A 3 -5.92 0.99 8.97
C SER A 3 -6.39 1.15 7.52
N TYR A 4 -7.69 1.03 7.32
CA TYR A 4 -8.33 1.17 6.03
C TYR A 4 -8.51 2.64 5.64
N ILE A 5 -8.21 2.96 4.39
CA ILE A 5 -8.31 4.29 3.82
C ILE A 5 -9.31 4.28 2.67
N LYS A 6 -10.31 5.18 2.76
CA LYS A 6 -11.19 5.52 1.65
C LYS A 6 -10.81 6.91 1.14
N LEU A 7 -10.58 7.03 -0.15
CA LEU A 7 -10.23 8.27 -0.85
C LEU A 7 -11.47 8.86 -1.52
N TYR A 8 -11.53 10.19 -1.56
CA TYR A 8 -12.63 10.95 -2.16
C TYR A 8 -12.09 12.11 -2.99
N GLY A 9 -12.60 12.22 -4.22
CA GLY A 9 -12.25 13.26 -5.18
C GLY A 9 -11.09 12.86 -6.10
N PRO A 10 -10.94 13.51 -7.27
CA PRO A 10 -9.80 13.28 -8.15
C PRO A 10 -8.58 14.13 -7.74
N PRO A 11 -7.35 13.68 -8.04
CA PRO A 11 -6.98 12.41 -8.68
C PRO A 11 -6.74 11.26 -7.68
N ILE A 12 -7.54 10.18 -7.80
CA ILE A 12 -7.42 8.99 -6.93
C ILE A 12 -6.11 8.23 -7.17
N TYR A 13 -5.66 8.14 -8.42
CA TYR A 13 -4.43 7.43 -8.77
C TYR A 13 -3.20 8.02 -8.07
N GLU A 14 -3.01 9.33 -8.17
CA GLU A 14 -1.92 10.04 -7.50
C GLU A 14 -1.98 9.90 -5.98
N ALA A 15 -3.20 9.91 -5.41
CA ALA A 15 -3.40 9.70 -3.99
C ALA A 15 -2.97 8.30 -3.54
N VAL A 16 -3.33 7.25 -4.28
CA VAL A 16 -2.86 5.88 -4.00
C VAL A 16 -1.34 5.81 -4.07
N LYS A 17 -0.71 6.39 -5.10
CA LYS A 17 0.76 6.44 -5.22
C LYS A 17 1.43 7.15 -4.03
N ALA A 18 0.82 8.23 -3.55
CA ALA A 18 1.31 8.95 -2.38
C ALA A 18 1.23 8.10 -1.10
N LEU A 19 0.17 7.29 -0.94
CA LEU A 19 0.04 6.33 0.16
C LEU A 19 1.06 5.19 0.06
N GLU A 20 1.28 4.64 -1.13
CA GLU A 20 2.33 3.63 -1.37
C GLU A 20 3.71 4.14 -0.96
N LYS A 21 4.01 5.40 -1.31
CA LYS A 21 5.29 6.04 -0.95
C LYS A 21 5.48 6.18 0.55
N ILE A 22 4.42 6.42 1.33
CA ILE A 22 4.50 6.43 2.80
C ILE A 22 4.97 5.07 3.32
N ALA A 23 4.47 3.97 2.75
CA ALA A 23 4.82 2.62 3.18
C ALA A 23 6.31 2.29 2.99
N ILE A 24 6.99 2.92 2.03
CA ILE A 24 8.44 2.75 1.83
C ILE A 24 9.19 3.18 3.10
N GLY A 25 8.79 4.29 3.73
CA GLY A 25 9.43 4.84 4.93
C GLY A 25 8.92 4.27 6.26
N MET A 26 7.95 3.35 6.24
CA MET A 26 7.34 2.76 7.43
C MET A 26 7.53 1.23 7.42
N PRO A 27 8.71 0.71 7.82
CA PRO A 27 9.00 -0.72 7.79
C PRO A 27 8.12 -1.57 8.71
N GLU A 28 7.35 -0.96 9.62
CA GLU A 28 6.45 -1.61 10.56
C GLU A 28 5.05 -1.94 10.00
N VAL A 29 4.77 -1.52 8.77
CA VAL A 29 3.51 -1.82 8.06
C VAL A 29 3.75 -2.56 6.75
N CYS A 30 2.73 -3.24 6.25
CA CYS A 30 2.58 -3.62 4.85
C CYS A 30 1.29 -3.01 4.30
N ILE A 31 1.09 -3.05 2.99
CA ILE A 31 0.00 -2.35 2.32
C ILE A 31 -0.70 -3.21 1.27
N MET A 32 -1.91 -2.79 0.94
CA MET A 32 -2.64 -3.25 -0.24
C MET A 32 -3.51 -2.11 -0.72
N ASP A 33 -3.74 -2.07 -2.02
CA ASP A 33 -4.64 -1.13 -2.65
C ASP A 33 -5.32 -1.75 -3.87
N THR A 34 -6.35 -1.06 -4.35
CA THR A 34 -7.18 -1.54 -5.46
C THR A 34 -6.39 -1.76 -6.75
N MET A 35 -5.31 -1.02 -6.99
CA MET A 35 -4.46 -1.14 -8.18
C MET A 35 -3.56 -2.37 -8.07
N ILE A 36 -2.91 -2.59 -6.91
CA ILE A 36 -2.14 -3.80 -6.63
C ILE A 36 -3.06 -5.02 -6.69
N ALA A 37 -4.23 -4.98 -6.05
CA ALA A 37 -5.21 -6.06 -6.04
C ALA A 37 -5.70 -6.43 -7.46
N ALA A 38 -5.93 -5.43 -8.33
CA ALA A 38 -6.31 -5.66 -9.72
C ALA A 38 -5.18 -6.25 -10.58
N SER A 39 -3.92 -6.07 -10.16
CA SER A 39 -2.76 -6.66 -10.84
C SER A 39 -2.49 -8.12 -10.46
N ILE A 40 -3.23 -8.66 -9.47
CA ILE A 40 -3.16 -10.06 -9.06
C ILE A 40 -4.06 -10.89 -9.98
N PRO A 41 -3.55 -11.92 -10.68
CA PRO A 41 -4.40 -12.82 -11.44
C PRO A 41 -5.44 -13.49 -10.53
N ALA A 42 -6.70 -13.56 -10.97
CA ALA A 42 -7.81 -14.18 -10.23
C ALA A 42 -7.59 -15.68 -9.91
N SER A 43 -6.70 -16.33 -10.66
CA SER A 43 -6.19 -17.67 -10.36
C SER A 43 -4.89 -17.54 -9.58
N GLY A 44 -5.01 -17.44 -8.25
CA GLY A 44 -3.88 -17.29 -7.35
C GLY A 44 -2.81 -18.37 -7.51
N LEU A 45 -1.60 -18.08 -7.04
CA LEU A 45 -0.59 -19.09 -6.69
C LEU A 45 -0.13 -20.01 -7.84
N GLY A 46 -0.09 -19.50 -9.08
CA GLY A 46 0.50 -20.20 -10.22
C GLY A 46 1.84 -19.58 -10.62
N THR A 47 2.93 -20.29 -10.37
CA THR A 47 4.25 -20.02 -10.96
C THR A 47 4.19 -20.25 -12.46
N ASP A 48 3.86 -19.25 -13.27
CA ASP A 48 4.13 -19.33 -14.70
C ASP A 48 4.80 -18.05 -15.20
N ASP A 49 6.05 -18.23 -15.60
CA ASP A 49 7.13 -17.26 -15.74
C ASP A 49 7.09 -16.53 -17.11
N ARG A 50 5.90 -16.35 -17.69
CA ARG A 50 5.77 -16.10 -19.15
C ARG A 50 4.87 -14.97 -19.62
N MET A 51 4.42 -14.08 -18.73
CA MET A 51 3.73 -12.85 -19.16
C MET A 51 4.28 -11.62 -18.42
N GLY A 52 4.44 -10.52 -19.16
CA GLY A 52 5.22 -9.35 -18.78
C GLY A 52 4.95 -8.81 -17.38
N GLY A 53 6.03 -8.31 -16.76
CA GLY A 53 6.18 -7.91 -15.36
C GLY A 53 4.89 -7.44 -14.68
N THR A 54 4.24 -8.35 -13.96
CA THR A 54 3.25 -7.99 -12.96
C THR A 54 3.99 -7.51 -11.72
N THR A 55 3.41 -6.53 -11.01
CA THR A 55 3.96 -5.91 -9.80
C THR A 55 4.32 -6.95 -8.73
N LEU A 56 3.81 -8.18 -8.80
CA LEU A 56 3.99 -9.24 -7.79
C LEU A 56 4.98 -10.36 -8.14
N ILE A 57 5.64 -10.35 -9.31
CA ILE A 57 6.75 -11.29 -9.55
C ILE A 57 7.92 -10.89 -8.64
N PRO A 58 8.68 -11.84 -8.05
CA PRO A 58 9.94 -11.52 -7.36
C PRO A 58 10.84 -10.66 -8.27
N GLY A 59 11.08 -9.40 -7.88
CA GLY A 59 11.79 -8.40 -8.69
C GLY A 59 10.89 -7.33 -9.35
N GLY A 60 9.62 -7.65 -9.67
CA GLY A 60 8.61 -6.69 -10.13
C GLY A 60 8.22 -5.70 -9.03
N VAL A 61 8.00 -6.20 -7.80
CA VAL A 61 7.72 -5.37 -6.62
C VAL A 61 8.86 -4.39 -6.38
N TYR A 62 10.10 -4.89 -6.46
CA TYR A 62 11.29 -4.08 -6.24
C TYR A 62 11.40 -2.94 -7.25
N ASN A 63 11.26 -3.21 -8.54
CA ASN A 63 11.31 -2.18 -9.58
C ASN A 63 10.19 -1.14 -9.40
N TYR A 64 8.97 -1.59 -9.08
CA TYR A 64 7.84 -0.70 -8.86
C TYR A 64 8.07 0.29 -7.71
N PHE A 65 8.51 -0.21 -6.56
CA PHE A 65 8.75 0.67 -5.40
C PHE A 65 10.04 1.48 -5.54
N LEU A 66 11.03 1.01 -6.31
CA LEU A 66 12.25 1.77 -6.62
C LEU A 66 11.94 3.04 -7.42
N GLU A 67 10.95 3.01 -8.32
CA GLU A 67 10.47 4.20 -9.03
C GLU A 67 9.75 5.20 -8.11
N LEU A 68 9.18 4.74 -7.00
CA LEU A 68 8.45 5.56 -6.03
C LEU A 68 9.37 6.16 -4.95
N GLY A 69 10.49 5.50 -4.63
CA GLY A 69 11.48 5.96 -3.65
C GLY A 69 12.61 4.97 -3.38
N GLU A 70 13.50 5.35 -2.46
CA GLU A 70 14.60 4.47 -2.02
C GLU A 70 14.05 3.31 -1.17
N VAL A 71 14.07 2.09 -1.72
CA VAL A 71 13.57 0.89 -1.06
C VAL A 71 14.64 -0.21 -1.09
N THR A 72 14.80 -0.94 0.02
CA THR A 72 15.69 -2.11 0.07
C THR A 72 14.98 -3.34 -0.49
N ARG A 73 15.74 -4.34 -0.96
CA ARG A 73 15.15 -5.62 -1.42
C ARG A 73 14.38 -6.32 -0.30
N GLU A 74 14.96 -6.38 0.90
CA GLU A 74 14.32 -6.97 2.08
C GLU A 74 12.99 -6.31 2.42
N ARG A 75 12.88 -4.99 2.21
CA ARG A 75 11.63 -4.25 2.43
C ARG A 75 10.56 -4.66 1.41
N CYS A 76 10.95 -4.84 0.15
CA CYS A 76 10.01 -5.21 -0.93
C CYS A 76 9.36 -6.57 -0.69
N ASP A 77 10.06 -7.51 -0.05
CA ASP A 77 9.50 -8.84 0.24
C ASP A 77 8.29 -8.80 1.19
N ASN A 78 8.18 -7.72 1.98
CA ASN A 78 7.18 -7.55 3.02
C ASN A 78 6.34 -6.27 2.87
N ILE A 79 6.54 -5.46 1.84
CA ILE A 79 5.78 -4.20 1.68
C ILE A 79 4.34 -4.45 1.25
N ILE A 80 4.09 -5.49 0.45
CA ILE A 80 2.75 -5.88 0.01
C ILE A 80 2.19 -6.91 0.99
N SER A 81 0.97 -6.66 1.46
CA SER A 81 0.25 -7.55 2.36
C SER A 81 -0.07 -8.89 1.71
N LYS A 82 0.09 -9.96 2.50
CA LYS A 82 -0.20 -11.37 2.13
C LYS A 82 -1.34 -11.96 2.97
N SER A 83 -2.00 -11.16 3.80
CA SER A 83 -2.96 -11.63 4.81
C SER A 83 -4.31 -12.07 4.22
N GLY A 84 -4.56 -11.81 2.94
CA GLY A 84 -5.82 -12.17 2.27
C GLY A 84 -7.01 -11.29 2.70
N GLU A 85 -6.74 -10.22 3.46
CA GLU A 85 -7.75 -9.24 3.85
C GLU A 85 -8.28 -8.49 2.63
N GLU A 86 -9.59 -8.30 2.60
CA GLU A 86 -10.26 -7.65 1.49
C GLU A 86 -10.28 -6.12 1.69
N LEU A 87 -9.94 -5.37 0.64
CA LEU A 87 -10.14 -3.92 0.61
C LEU A 87 -11.61 -3.55 0.83
N GLY A 88 -12.54 -4.42 0.42
CA GLY A 88 -13.98 -4.21 0.55
C GLY A 88 -14.41 -2.93 -0.15
N GLN A 89 -14.92 -1.96 0.62
CA GLN A 89 -15.32 -0.65 0.10
C GLN A 89 -14.19 0.39 0.12
N HIS A 90 -13.01 0.06 0.65
CA HIS A 90 -11.87 0.96 0.79
C HIS A 90 -10.96 0.89 -0.44
N ASP A 91 -10.10 1.91 -0.58
CA ASP A 91 -9.21 2.02 -1.75
C ASP A 91 -7.80 1.54 -1.42
N PHE A 92 -7.42 1.58 -0.14
CA PHE A 92 -6.09 1.27 0.37
C PHE A 92 -6.19 0.79 1.83
N TYR A 93 -5.25 -0.04 2.29
CA TYR A 93 -5.04 -0.25 3.73
C TYR A 93 -3.55 -0.31 4.12
N PHE A 94 -3.26 0.12 5.36
CA PHE A 94 -2.01 -0.16 6.06
C PHE A 94 -2.25 -1.27 7.09
N GLU A 95 -1.55 -2.38 6.95
CA GLU A 95 -1.56 -3.47 7.91
C GLU A 95 -0.29 -3.44 8.76
N TRP A 96 -0.46 -3.36 10.08
CA TRP A 96 0.66 -3.31 11.01
C TRP A 96 1.13 -4.71 11.39
N PHE A 97 2.45 -4.95 11.35
CA PHE A 97 3.04 -6.23 11.78
C PHE A 97 2.87 -6.50 13.27
N THR A 98 2.85 -5.44 14.07
CA THR A 98 2.56 -5.47 15.51
C THR A 98 1.49 -4.43 15.82
N LYS A 99 0.80 -4.58 16.96
CA LYS A 99 -0.20 -3.57 17.35
C LYS A 99 0.51 -2.22 17.59
N PRO A 100 0.17 -1.15 16.86
CA PRO A 100 0.81 0.13 17.01
C PRO A 100 0.44 0.78 18.35
N ASP A 101 1.33 1.62 18.86
CA ASP A 101 0.98 2.57 19.90
C ASP A 101 0.27 3.82 19.33
N MET A 102 -0.25 4.67 20.22
CA MET A 102 -0.95 5.89 19.82
C MET A 102 -0.04 6.89 19.10
N LYS A 103 1.27 6.88 19.37
CA LYS A 103 2.21 7.77 18.70
C LYS A 103 2.41 7.33 17.25
N GLN A 104 2.64 6.05 17.01
CA GLN A 104 2.77 5.46 15.67
C GLN A 104 1.49 5.69 14.85
N MET A 105 0.31 5.53 15.44
CA MET A 105 -0.95 5.82 14.76
C MET A 105 -1.07 7.30 14.37
N ASN A 106 -0.73 8.22 15.29
CA ASN A 106 -0.74 9.65 14.99
C ASN A 106 0.31 10.04 13.93
N ASP A 107 1.46 9.38 13.92
CA ASP A 107 2.50 9.62 12.93
C ASP A 107 2.07 9.12 11.54
N LEU A 108 1.35 7.98 11.47
CA LEU A 108 0.72 7.52 10.23
C LEU A 108 -0.30 8.55 9.71
N ILE A 109 -1.19 9.04 10.57
CA ILE A 109 -2.21 10.04 10.19
C ILE A 109 -1.54 11.30 9.65
N LYS A 110 -0.53 11.83 10.35
CA LYS A 110 0.23 13.01 9.90
C LYS A 110 0.94 12.78 8.57
N ALA A 111 1.47 11.59 8.34
CA ALA A 111 2.12 11.25 7.08
C ALA A 111 1.12 11.25 5.92
N ILE A 112 -0.06 10.68 6.14
CA ILE A 112 -1.17 10.68 5.16
C ILE A 112 -1.62 12.12 4.87
N ASP A 113 -1.91 12.91 5.91
CA ASP A 113 -2.31 14.31 5.77
C ASP A 113 -1.30 15.08 4.92
N LYS A 114 -0.01 14.99 5.28
CA LYS A 114 1.07 15.69 4.57
C LYS A 114 1.17 15.26 3.10
N ALA A 115 0.96 13.98 2.81
CA ALA A 115 1.04 13.44 1.45
C ALA A 115 -0.16 13.82 0.59
N LEU A 116 -1.37 13.86 1.16
CA LEU A 116 -2.61 14.08 0.42
C LEU A 116 -3.00 15.57 0.29
N VAL A 117 -2.57 16.44 1.22
CA VAL A 117 -2.80 17.90 1.16
C VAL A 117 -2.46 18.52 -0.20
N PRO A 118 -1.26 18.31 -0.79
CA PRO A 118 -0.93 18.93 -2.08
C PRO A 118 -1.71 18.33 -3.25
N ILE A 119 -2.27 17.13 -3.11
CA ILE A 119 -3.07 16.45 -4.15
C ILE A 119 -4.51 16.98 -4.14
N GLY A 120 -4.99 17.47 -3.01
CA GLY A 120 -6.33 18.05 -2.87
C GLY A 120 -7.46 17.02 -2.71
N VAL A 121 -7.12 15.76 -2.42
CA VAL A 121 -8.11 14.72 -2.12
C VAL A 121 -8.50 14.75 -0.64
N ARG A 122 -9.69 14.21 -0.34
CA ARG A 122 -10.12 13.94 1.04
C ARG A 122 -10.03 12.46 1.29
N TYR A 123 -9.89 12.08 2.56
CA TYR A 123 -9.88 10.67 2.94
C TYR A 123 -10.59 10.45 4.27
N THR A 124 -10.98 9.20 4.50
CA THR A 124 -11.37 8.70 5.82
C THR A 124 -10.48 7.53 6.21
N ILE A 125 -10.12 7.43 7.48
CA ILE A 125 -9.39 6.31 8.06
C ILE A 125 -10.30 5.52 9.01
N THR A 126 -10.33 4.20 8.85
CA THR A 126 -11.03 3.28 9.74
C THR A 126 -10.06 2.21 10.20
N THR A 127 -9.82 2.10 11.50
CA THR A 127 -8.88 1.11 12.05
C THR A 127 -9.61 -0.05 12.70
N LYS A 128 -9.18 -1.28 12.41
CA LYS A 128 -9.73 -2.55 12.94
C LYS A 128 -8.63 -3.48 13.45
#